data_AF-A0A926YTL6-F1
#
_entry.id   AF-A0A926YTL6-F1
#
_cell.length_a   1.000
_cell.length_b   1.000
_cell.length_c   1.000
_cell.angle_alpha   90.00
_cell.angle_beta   90.00
_cell.angle_gamma   90.00
#
_symmetry.space_group_name_H-M   'P 1'
#
loop_
_entity.id
_entity.type
_entity.pdbx_description
1 polymer ?
#
loop_
_entity_poly.entity_id
_entity_poly.type
_entity_poly.pdbx_seq_one_letter_code
_entity_poly.pdbx_strand_id
1 'polypeptide(L)'
;MRALTVRQQQIVLTAIEQQLLYEPMTETRNRKPMRSNPLASWELRIANLRVYYDVVEEVDPPLQIVRIRAISVKERNKIFIGGEEVDL
;
A
#
# COMPACT_ATOMS: atom_id res chain seq x y z
N MET A 1 -3.49 -14.02 -7.80
CA MET A 1 -3.29 -13.55 -6.40
C MET A 1 -3.21 -14.74 -5.44
N ARG A 2 -2.08 -15.47 -5.38
CA ARG A 2 -1.96 -16.68 -4.52
C ARG A 2 -1.27 -16.44 -3.17
N ALA A 3 -0.76 -15.23 -2.90
CA ALA A 3 0.03 -14.93 -1.70
C ALA A 3 -0.77 -14.36 -0.51
N LEU A 4 -1.97 -13.79 -0.77
CA LEU A 4 -2.86 -13.27 0.28
C LEU A 4 -4.05 -14.22 0.45
N THR A 5 -4.38 -14.55 1.69
CA THR A 5 -5.63 -15.22 2.03
C THR A 5 -6.83 -14.35 1.66
N VAL A 6 -8.00 -14.96 1.46
CA VAL A 6 -9.26 -14.22 1.16
C VAL A 6 -9.55 -13.15 2.21
N ARG A 7 -9.34 -13.47 3.49
CA ARG A 7 -9.51 -12.51 4.59
C ARG A 7 -8.56 -11.32 4.46
N GLN A 8 -7.29 -11.55 4.13
CA GLN A 8 -6.33 -10.46 3.92
C GLN A 8 -6.71 -9.59 2.72
N GLN A 9 -7.20 -10.18 1.64
CA GLN A 9 -7.68 -9.43 0.46
C GLN A 9 -8.83 -8.48 0.84
N GLN A 10 -9.84 -8.98 1.56
CA GLN A 10 -10.94 -8.15 2.05
C GLN A 10 -10.48 -7.02 2.95
N ILE A 11 -9.60 -7.31 3.92
CA ILE A 11 -9.04 -6.30 4.82
C ILE A 11 -8.31 -5.20 4.03
N VAL A 12 -7.53 -5.57 3.01
CA VAL A 12 -6.79 -4.61 2.19
C VAL A 12 -7.73 -3.75 1.37
N LEU A 13 -8.72 -4.34 0.68
CA LEU A 13 -9.68 -3.60 -0.13
C LEU A 13 -10.45 -2.58 0.71
N THR A 14 -11.03 -3.03 1.84
CA THR A 14 -11.76 -2.14 2.75
C THR A 14 -10.86 -1.02 3.29
N ALA A 15 -9.62 -1.33 3.65
CA ALA A 15 -8.70 -0.32 4.18
C ALA A 15 -8.26 0.69 3.11
N ILE A 16 -8.06 0.27 1.86
CA ILE A 16 -7.74 1.17 0.75
C ILE A 16 -8.89 2.16 0.53
N GLU A 17 -10.13 1.67 0.45
CA GLU A 17 -11.31 2.51 0.28
C GLU A 17 -11.46 3.52 1.43
N GLN A 18 -11.25 3.07 2.67
CA GLN A 18 -11.40 3.93 3.85
C GLN A 18 -10.27 4.94 4.03
N GLN A 19 -9.03 4.59 3.66
CA GLN A 19 -7.84 5.39 4.01
C GLN A 19 -7.29 6.21 2.86
N LEU A 20 -7.54 5.85 1.61
CA LEU A 20 -6.89 6.45 0.44
C LEU A 20 -7.82 7.26 -0.47
N LEU A 21 -9.13 7.30 -0.18
CA LEU A 21 -10.12 7.94 -1.06
C LEU A 21 -10.03 9.48 -1.11
N TYR A 22 -9.84 10.16 0.02
CA TYR A 22 -9.90 11.62 0.08
C TYR A 22 -8.54 12.31 0.21
N GLU A 23 -7.67 11.78 1.07
CA GLU A 23 -6.38 12.40 1.37
C GLU A 23 -5.24 11.37 1.43
N PRO A 24 -4.95 10.70 0.29
CA PRO A 24 -3.91 9.66 0.26
C PRO A 24 -2.52 10.21 0.58
N MET A 25 -2.26 11.50 0.34
CA MET A 25 -0.97 12.15 0.61
C MET A 25 -0.86 12.79 2.00
N THR A 26 -1.87 12.67 2.87
CA THR A 26 -1.79 13.17 4.25
C THR A 26 -1.17 12.08 5.14
N GLU A 27 -0.04 12.37 5.77
CA GLU A 27 0.59 11.46 6.73
C GLU A 27 -0.33 11.20 7.93
N THR A 28 -0.44 9.94 8.35
CA THR A 28 -1.16 9.56 9.57
C THR A 28 -0.33 8.57 10.37
N ARG A 29 -0.90 8.00 11.43
CA ARG A 29 -0.30 6.85 12.13
C ARG A 29 -0.05 5.68 11.18
N ASN A 30 -0.96 5.44 10.23
CA ASN A 30 -0.95 4.26 9.38
C ASN A 30 -0.47 4.54 7.95
N ARG A 31 -0.53 5.78 7.45
CA ARG A 31 0.04 6.18 6.15
C ARG A 31 1.36 6.91 6.36
N LYS A 32 2.43 6.39 5.79
CA LYS A 32 3.80 6.89 5.95
C LYS A 32 4.43 7.21 4.59
N PRO A 33 5.01 8.39 4.39
CA PRO A 33 5.83 8.64 3.22
C PRO A 33 7.11 7.80 3.31
N MET A 34 7.49 7.17 2.20
CA MET A 34 8.72 6.41 2.08
C MET A 34 9.79 7.29 1.42
N ARG A 35 10.88 7.59 2.15
CA ARG A 35 12.00 8.34 1.57
C ARG A 35 12.87 7.39 0.76
N SER A 36 13.11 7.72 -0.51
CA SER A 36 14.08 7.02 -1.37
C SER A 36 13.83 5.50 -1.52
N ASN A 37 12.57 5.07 -1.68
CA ASN A 37 12.25 3.68 -1.95
C ASN A 37 11.84 3.50 -3.44
N PRO A 38 12.44 2.55 -4.19
CA PRO A 38 12.13 2.35 -5.61
C PRO A 38 10.77 1.69 -5.86
N LEU A 39 10.14 1.10 -4.84
CA LEU A 39 8.86 0.41 -4.93
C LEU A 39 7.69 1.39 -5.00
N ALA A 40 7.65 2.36 -4.09
CA ALA A 40 6.59 3.34 -3.97
C ALA A 40 6.98 4.53 -3.07
N SER A 41 6.26 5.63 -3.23
CA SER A 41 6.43 6.87 -2.45
C SER A 41 5.73 6.81 -1.09
N TRP A 42 4.74 5.93 -0.92
CA TRP A 42 3.94 5.81 0.30
C TRP A 42 3.71 4.36 0.74
N GLU A 43 3.61 4.18 2.05
CA GLU A 43 3.23 2.93 2.72
C GLU A 43 1.97 3.14 3.55
N LEU A 44 0.95 2.30 3.35
CA LEU A 44 -0.18 2.14 4.25
C LEU A 44 -0.02 0.86 5.09
N ARG A 45 -0.08 1.01 6.41
CA ARG A 45 0.09 -0.06 7.40
C ARG A 45 -1.27 -0.54 7.92
N ILE A 46 -1.58 -1.81 7.71
CA ILE A 46 -2.85 -2.44 8.13
C ILE A 46 -2.53 -3.73 8.89
N ALA A 47 -2.52 -3.69 10.22
CA ALA A 47 -2.06 -4.81 11.05
C ALA A 47 -0.68 -5.33 10.57
N ASN A 48 -0.60 -6.56 10.08
CA ASN A 48 0.60 -7.15 9.52
C ASN A 48 0.75 -6.96 8.00
N LEU A 49 -0.19 -6.32 7.32
CA LEU A 49 -0.13 -6.04 5.88
C LEU A 49 0.49 -4.66 5.62
N ARG A 50 1.24 -4.52 4.54
CA ARG A 50 1.70 -3.23 4.02
C ARG A 50 1.25 -3.06 2.60
N VAL A 51 0.70 -1.90 2.28
CA VAL A 51 0.27 -1.53 0.93
C VAL A 51 1.16 -0.40 0.48
N TYR A 52 1.90 -0.62 -0.60
CA TYR A 52 2.81 0.35 -1.19
C TYR A 52 2.11 1.02 -2.36
N TYR A 53 2.05 2.34 -2.39
CA TYR A 53 1.32 3.07 -3.41
C TYR A 53 1.96 4.41 -3.78
N ASP A 54 1.65 4.84 -4.99
CA ASP A 54 1.94 6.19 -5.48
C ASP A 54 0.64 6.95 -5.72
N VAL A 55 0.69 8.27 -5.64
CA VAL A 55 -0.39 9.15 -6.06
C VAL A 55 0.09 9.82 -7.35
N VAL A 56 -0.65 9.60 -8.42
CA VAL A 56 -0.35 10.13 -9.76
C VAL A 56 -1.46 11.10 -10.14
N GLU A 57 -1.10 12.25 -10.67
CA GLU A 57 -2.04 13.22 -11.21
C GLU A 57 -2.10 13.06 -12.73
N GLU A 58 -3.28 12.79 -13.25
CA GLU A 58 -3.58 12.89 -14.68
C GLU A 58 -4.15 14.28 -14.98
N VAL A 59 -3.75 14.85 -16.11
CA VAL A 59 -4.01 16.27 -16.43
C VAL A 59 -5.24 16.43 -17.32
N ASP A 60 -5.66 15.37 -18.03
CA ASP A 60 -6.77 15.41 -18.98
C ASP A 60 -7.47 14.03 -19.10
N PRO A 61 -8.63 13.83 -18.44
CA PRO A 61 -9.26 14.73 -17.48
C PRO A 61 -8.46 14.84 -16.17
N PRO A 62 -8.60 15.94 -15.40
CA PRO A 62 -7.92 16.09 -14.12
C PRO A 62 -8.41 15.04 -13.12
N LEU A 63 -7.54 14.08 -12.81
CA LEU A 63 -7.84 12.97 -11.89
C LEU A 63 -6.63 12.67 -11.00
N GLN A 64 -6.91 12.42 -9.73
CA GLN A 64 -5.92 11.89 -8.81
C GLN A 64 -6.09 10.37 -8.73
N ILE A 65 -5.04 9.63 -9.08
CA ILE A 65 -5.03 8.17 -9.12
C ILE A 65 -4.11 7.62 -8.05
N VAL A 66 -4.67 6.79 -7.17
CA VAL A 66 -3.90 5.98 -6.24
C VAL A 66 -3.48 4.68 -6.93
N ARG A 67 -2.19 4.55 -7.23
CA ARG A 67 -1.62 3.37 -7.88
C ARG A 67 -0.99 2.45 -6.86
N ILE A 68 -1.63 1.31 -6.58
CA ILE A 68 -1.06 0.27 -5.71
C ILE A 68 0.08 -0.43 -6.45
N ARG A 69 1.29 -0.36 -5.89
CA ARG A 69 2.52 -0.92 -6.45
C ARG A 69 2.76 -2.34 -5.97
N ALA A 70 2.53 -2.60 -4.69
CA ALA A 70 2.63 -3.92 -4.09
C ALA A 70 1.86 -4.02 -2.79
N ILE A 71 1.58 -5.26 -2.38
CA ILE A 71 1.05 -5.59 -1.06
C ILE A 71 1.96 -6.64 -0.46
N SER A 72 2.42 -6.41 0.77
CA SER A 72 3.24 -7.35 1.52
C SER A 72 2.57 -7.85 2.79
N VAL A 73 3.01 -9.02 3.25
CA VAL A 73 2.72 -9.56 4.57
C VAL A 73 3.99 -9.46 5.41
N LYS A 74 3.91 -8.75 6.53
CA LYS A 74 4.97 -8.69 7.53
C LYS A 74 4.79 -9.83 8.53
N GLU A 75 5.82 -10.65 8.67
CA GLU A 75 5.88 -11.69 9.70
C GLU A 75 7.11 -11.47 10.56
N ARG A 76 6.88 -11.02 11.81
CA ARG A 76 7.94 -10.59 12.73
C ARG A 76 8.82 -9.49 12.11
N ASN A 77 10.06 -9.80 11.76
CA ASN A 77 11.03 -8.90 11.14
C ASN A 77 11.14 -9.08 9.62
N LYS A 78 10.40 -10.02 9.02
CA LYS A 78 10.45 -10.33 7.58
C LYS A 78 9.27 -9.73 6.84
N ILE A 79 9.50 -9.39 5.57
CA ILE A 79 8.48 -8.85 4.67
C ILE A 79 8.38 -9.78 3.47
N PHE A 80 7.16 -10.19 3.11
CA PHE A 80 6.91 -11.06 1.98
C PHE A 80 6.03 -10.36 0.94
N ILE A 81 6.51 -10.24 -0.30
CA ILE A 81 5.72 -9.78 -1.47
C ILE A 81 5.52 -10.98 -2.39
N GLY A 82 4.27 -11.29 -2.74
CA GLY A 82 3.99 -12.42 -3.63
C GLY A 82 4.36 -13.80 -3.07
N GLY A 83 4.75 -13.89 -1.81
CA GLY A 83 5.26 -15.11 -1.16
C GLY A 83 6.78 -15.16 -1.05
N GLU A 84 7.49 -14.18 -1.61
CA GLU A 84 8.96 -14.09 -1.56
C GLU A 84 9.41 -13.06 -0.53
N GLU A 85 10.45 -13.39 0.25
CA GLU A 85 11.05 -12.49 1.24
C GLU A 85 11.79 -11.36 0.53
N VAL A 86 11.56 -10.11 0.95
CA VAL A 86 12.16 -8.90 0.36
C VAL A 86 12.71 -7.99 1.46
N ASP A 87 13.73 -7.21 1.11
CA ASP A 87 14.27 -6.12 1.93
C ASP A 87 13.83 -4.78 1.33
N LEU A 88 13.22 -3.89 2.14
CA LEU A 88 12.52 -2.66 1.70
C LEU A 88 12.83 -1.45 2.57
#